data_AF-A0A9D8MW53-F1
#
_entry.id   AF-A0A9D8MW53-F1
#
_cell.length_a   1.000
_cell.length_b   1.000
_cell.length_c   1.000
_cell.angle_alpha   90.00
_cell.angle_beta   90.00
_cell.angle_gamma   90.00
#
_symmetry.space_group_name_H-M   'P 1'
#
loop_
_entity.id
_entity.type
_entity.pdbx_description
1 polymer ?
#
loop_
_entity_poly.entity_id
_entity_poly.type
_entity_poly.pdbx_seq_one_letter_code
_entity_poly.pdbx_strand_id
1 'polypeptide(L)'
;MSTPSHVTLCQGCTDYSHPADIQEMVSRALQILRLPEHFIRKGDHVVIKPNWVKEHDERHPGPDCWEHVVTHPAVIEAVTEWAASQLDGSGKITICDAPQTDSSFAKIREYCRLDDITAKLQSKYPGVQIALLDLRPEEWHAVDGITVSKT
;
A
#
# COMPACT_ATOMS: atom_id res chain seq x y z
N MET A 1 8.90 -6.70 28.63
CA MET A 1 7.84 -7.64 28.22
C MET A 1 7.47 -7.29 26.79
N SER A 2 7.50 -8.26 25.86
CA SER A 2 7.08 -8.02 24.48
C SER A 2 5.59 -7.70 24.47
N THR A 3 5.19 -6.61 23.82
CA THR A 3 3.79 -6.30 23.58
C THR A 3 3.19 -7.46 22.78
N PRO A 4 2.08 -8.08 23.22
CA PRO A 4 1.46 -9.15 22.45
C PRO A 4 1.13 -8.64 21.04
N SER A 5 1.42 -9.46 20.03
CA SER A 5 1.04 -9.15 18.66
C SER A 5 -0.49 -9.22 18.57
N HIS A 6 -1.13 -8.08 18.28
CA HIS A 6 -2.56 -8.05 18.01
C HIS A 6 -2.76 -8.51 16.56
N VAL A 7 -3.38 -9.68 16.41
CA VAL A 7 -3.81 -10.21 15.10
C VAL A 7 -5.32 -10.17 15.08
N THR A 8 -5.88 -9.73 13.95
CA THR A 8 -7.32 -9.70 13.72
C THR A 8 -7.65 -10.50 12.47
N LEU A 9 -8.77 -11.21 12.51
CA LEU A 9 -9.38 -11.85 11.36
C LEU A 9 -10.76 -11.23 11.11
N CYS A 10 -10.99 -10.75 9.90
CA CYS A 10 -12.29 -10.37 9.40
C CYS A 10 -12.65 -11.26 8.21
N GLN A 11 -13.88 -11.77 8.18
CA GLN A 11 -14.46 -12.41 7.01
C GLN A 11 -15.48 -11.45 6.38
N GLY A 12 -15.45 -11.33 5.06
CA GLY A 12 -16.29 -10.42 4.28
C GLY A 12 -16.28 -10.82 2.81
N CYS A 13 -16.18 -9.85 1.89
CA CYS A 13 -16.18 -10.13 0.46
C CYS A 13 -15.05 -11.09 0.05
N THR A 14 -15.28 -11.82 -1.04
CA THR A 14 -14.39 -12.86 -1.56
C THR A 14 -13.47 -12.37 -2.67
N ASP A 15 -13.64 -11.12 -3.10
CA ASP A 15 -12.88 -10.46 -4.16
C ASP A 15 -12.80 -8.94 -3.89
N TYR A 16 -12.07 -8.22 -4.73
CA TYR A 16 -11.86 -6.77 -4.62
C TYR A 16 -12.75 -5.92 -5.54
N SER A 17 -13.81 -6.49 -6.12
CA SER A 17 -14.64 -5.83 -7.15
C SER A 17 -15.39 -4.60 -6.61
N HIS A 18 -15.61 -4.53 -5.30
CA HIS A 18 -16.40 -3.49 -4.64
C HIS A 18 -15.53 -2.75 -3.60
N PRO A 19 -14.90 -1.61 -3.96
CA PRO A 19 -14.01 -0.88 -3.06
C PRO A 19 -14.65 -0.46 -1.72
N ALA A 20 -15.96 -0.19 -1.70
CA ALA A 20 -16.69 0.14 -0.47
C ALA A 20 -16.68 -1.02 0.53
N ASP A 21 -16.85 -2.26 0.05
CA ASP A 21 -16.83 -3.46 0.90
C ASP A 21 -15.42 -3.67 1.48
N ILE A 22 -14.38 -3.41 0.68
CA ILE A 22 -12.98 -3.46 1.14
C ILE A 22 -12.72 -2.39 2.22
N GLN A 23 -13.21 -1.18 2.03
CA GLN A 23 -13.09 -0.10 3.01
C GLN A 23 -13.78 -0.45 4.34
N GLU A 24 -14.97 -1.04 4.28
CA GLU A 24 -15.68 -1.52 5.47
C GLU A 24 -14.90 -2.64 6.17
N MET A 25 -14.38 -3.61 5.41
CA MET A 25 -13.57 -4.70 5.97
C MET A 25 -12.29 -4.22 6.64
N VAL A 26 -11.57 -3.29 6.03
CA VAL A 26 -10.38 -2.66 6.61
C VAL A 26 -10.75 -1.91 7.88
N SER A 27 -11.83 -1.12 7.86
CA SER A 27 -12.31 -0.39 9.04
C SER A 27 -12.67 -1.35 10.19
N ARG A 28 -13.37 -2.44 9.89
CA ARG A 28 -13.73 -3.47 10.86
C ARG A 28 -12.48 -4.16 11.43
N ALA A 29 -11.50 -4.46 10.58
CA ALA A 29 -10.25 -5.08 11.02
C ALA A 29 -9.49 -4.16 11.99
N LEU A 30 -9.39 -2.87 11.67
CA LEU A 30 -8.74 -1.86 12.52
C LEU A 30 -9.47 -1.67 13.86
N GLN A 31 -10.80 -1.74 13.87
CA GLN A 31 -11.59 -1.67 15.11
C GLN A 31 -11.35 -2.88 16.02
N ILE A 32 -11.28 -4.10 15.46
CA ILE A 32 -11.04 -5.32 16.24
C ILE A 32 -9.60 -5.37 16.77
N LEU A 33 -8.63 -4.77 16.06
CA LEU A 33 -7.26 -4.62 16.57
C LEU A 33 -7.20 -3.81 17.88
N ARG A 34 -8.24 -3.02 18.19
CA ARG A 34 -8.32 -2.17 19.40
C ARG A 34 -7.05 -1.36 19.58
N LEU A 35 -6.60 -0.74 18.49
CA LEU A 35 -5.44 0.14 18.52
C LEU A 35 -5.68 1.26 19.56
N PRO A 36 -4.64 1.70 20.29
CA PRO A 36 -4.75 2.81 21.23
C PRO A 36 -5.35 4.05 20.55
N GLU A 37 -6.12 4.85 21.29
CA GLU A 37 -6.76 6.08 20.79
C GLU A 37 -5.77 7.05 20.11
N HIS A 38 -4.52 7.04 20.53
CA HIS A 38 -3.44 7.88 19.98
C HIS A 38 -2.38 7.07 19.24
N PHE A 39 -2.80 6.00 18.55
CA PHE A 39 -1.92 5.17 17.72
C PHE A 39 -1.31 5.97 16.56
N ILE A 40 -2.11 6.84 15.92
CA ILE A 40 -1.65 7.91 15.02
C ILE A 40 -2.09 9.23 15.64
N ARG A 41 -1.21 10.23 15.65
CA ARG A 41 -1.47 11.56 16.23
C ARG A 41 -1.41 12.63 15.15
N LYS A 42 -2.04 13.76 15.44
CA LYS A 42 -1.94 14.97 14.63
C LYS A 42 -0.47 15.32 14.34
N GLY A 43 -0.15 15.53 13.07
CA GLY A 43 1.18 15.95 12.63
C GLY A 43 2.19 14.80 12.47
N ASP A 44 1.81 13.57 12.79
CA ASP A 44 2.71 12.42 12.64
C ASP A 44 3.14 12.21 11.18
N HIS A 45 4.28 11.54 11.02
CA HIS A 45 4.70 10.94 9.76
C HIS A 45 4.43 9.43 9.81
N VAL A 46 3.39 9.00 9.10
CA VAL A 46 2.98 7.60 8.99
C VAL A 46 3.64 6.96 7.78
N VAL A 47 4.22 5.77 7.97
CA VAL A 47 4.72 4.93 6.87
C VAL A 47 3.75 3.78 6.66
N ILE A 48 3.29 3.62 5.42
CA ILE A 48 2.45 2.51 4.99
C ILE A 48 3.30 1.63 4.07
N LYS A 49 3.59 0.41 4.52
CA LYS A 49 4.34 -0.56 3.74
C LYS A 49 3.41 -1.63 3.15
N PRO A 50 2.91 -1.45 1.91
CA PRO A 50 2.29 -2.55 1.18
C PRO A 50 3.33 -3.65 0.89
N ASN A 51 2.87 -4.73 0.27
CA ASN A 51 3.71 -5.78 -0.27
C ASN A 51 3.67 -5.69 -1.80
N TRP A 52 4.79 -5.30 -2.43
CA TRP A 52 4.93 -5.13 -3.88
C TRP A 52 6.07 -6.01 -4.40
N VAL A 53 5.82 -7.31 -4.56
CA VAL A 53 6.91 -8.28 -4.81
C VAL A 53 7.52 -8.10 -6.20
N LYS A 54 6.70 -8.22 -7.24
CA LYS A 54 7.12 -8.26 -8.65
C LYS A 54 6.02 -7.71 -9.56
N GLU A 55 6.39 -7.20 -10.72
CA GLU A 55 5.51 -6.66 -11.76
C GLU A 55 5.05 -7.73 -12.76
N HIS A 56 4.92 -8.98 -12.31
CA HIS A 56 4.24 -10.10 -12.99
C HIS A 56 4.19 -11.35 -12.08
N ASP A 57 3.29 -12.29 -12.39
CA ASP A 57 3.40 -13.68 -11.94
C ASP A 57 4.34 -14.43 -12.90
N GLU A 58 5.43 -14.99 -12.38
CA GLU A 58 6.39 -15.78 -13.17
C GLU A 58 5.77 -17.04 -13.78
N ARG A 59 4.69 -17.57 -13.17
CA ARG A 59 3.96 -18.75 -13.67
C ARG A 59 2.91 -18.39 -14.71
N HIS A 60 2.34 -17.18 -14.61
CA HIS A 60 1.27 -16.68 -15.49
C HIS A 60 1.54 -15.22 -15.87
N PRO A 61 2.51 -14.97 -16.77
CA PRO A 61 2.81 -13.61 -17.20
C PRO A 61 1.64 -13.02 -18.00
N GLY A 62 1.11 -11.88 -17.55
CA GLY A 62 0.02 -11.16 -18.22
C GLY A 62 -0.55 -10.02 -17.35
N PRO A 63 -1.30 -9.07 -17.94
CA PRO A 63 -2.14 -8.16 -17.17
C PRO A 63 -3.17 -8.97 -16.38
N ASP A 64 -3.58 -8.48 -15.21
CA ASP A 64 -4.59 -9.07 -14.33
C ASP A 64 -4.20 -10.37 -13.58
N CYS A 65 -2.93 -10.80 -13.63
CA CYS A 65 -2.43 -11.95 -12.86
C CYS A 65 -1.62 -11.56 -11.60
N TRP A 66 -1.61 -10.28 -11.21
CA TRP A 66 -0.69 -9.77 -10.17
C TRP A 66 -1.32 -9.69 -8.78
N GLU A 67 -2.61 -10.02 -8.65
CA GLU A 67 -3.39 -9.84 -7.42
C GLU A 67 -2.75 -10.51 -6.19
N HIS A 68 -2.04 -11.62 -6.39
CA HIS A 68 -1.33 -12.34 -5.32
C HIS A 68 0.11 -11.85 -5.10
N VAL A 69 0.63 -11.00 -5.99
CA VAL A 69 2.03 -10.54 -6.04
C VAL A 69 2.16 -9.13 -5.47
N VAL A 70 1.12 -8.30 -5.62
CA VAL A 70 1.04 -6.93 -5.09
C VAL A 70 -0.17 -6.76 -4.17
N THR A 71 -0.03 -5.97 -3.10
CA THR A 71 -1.19 -5.59 -2.27
C THR A 71 -2.19 -4.82 -3.12
N HIS A 72 -3.44 -5.28 -3.12
CA HIS A 72 -4.49 -4.71 -3.95
C HIS A 72 -4.71 -3.20 -3.68
N PRO A 73 -4.85 -2.35 -4.71
CA PRO A 73 -4.98 -0.89 -4.56
C PRO A 73 -6.12 -0.46 -3.64
N ALA A 74 -7.27 -1.14 -3.66
CA ALA A 74 -8.39 -0.83 -2.76
C ALA A 74 -8.02 -0.97 -1.27
N VAL A 75 -7.14 -1.91 -0.90
CA VAL A 75 -6.67 -2.07 0.48
C VAL A 75 -5.69 -0.94 0.84
N ILE A 76 -4.77 -0.62 -0.08
CA ILE A 76 -3.81 0.49 0.09
C ILE A 76 -4.58 1.80 0.31
N GLU A 77 -5.58 2.08 -0.53
CA GLU A 77 -6.43 3.26 -0.42
C GLU A 77 -7.16 3.30 0.92
N ALA A 78 -7.86 2.23 1.30
CA ALA A 78 -8.63 2.19 2.55
C ALA A 78 -7.76 2.40 3.81
N VAL A 79 -6.57 1.78 3.86
CA VAL A 79 -5.64 1.97 4.99
C VAL A 79 -5.06 3.39 4.99
N THR A 80 -4.73 3.93 3.82
CA THR A 80 -4.20 5.30 3.70
C THR A 80 -5.24 6.33 4.09
N GLU A 81 -6.50 6.15 3.68
CA GLU A 81 -7.62 7.00 4.05
C GLU A 81 -7.86 6.97 5.57
N TRP A 82 -7.85 5.78 6.18
CA TRP A 82 -7.95 5.66 7.62
C TRP A 82 -6.82 6.43 8.31
N ALA A 83 -5.56 6.22 7.91
CA ALA A 83 -4.43 6.94 8.50
C ALA A 83 -4.54 8.46 8.32
N ALA A 84 -4.94 8.94 7.13
CA ALA A 84 -5.13 10.37 6.85
C ALA A 84 -6.20 11.00 7.73
N SER A 85 -7.28 10.27 8.03
CA SER A 85 -8.34 10.73 8.93
C SER A 85 -7.86 10.94 10.37
N GLN A 86 -6.84 10.19 10.82
CA GLN A 86 -6.29 10.31 12.18
C GLN A 86 -5.29 11.48 12.33
N LEU A 87 -4.76 12.00 11.23
CA LEU A 87 -3.77 13.08 11.22
C LEU A 87 -4.38 14.47 11.50
N ASP A 88 -5.71 14.59 11.62
CA ASP A 88 -6.40 15.83 11.97
C ASP A 88 -5.96 17.05 11.14
N GLY A 89 -5.89 16.85 9.82
CA GLY A 89 -5.59 17.91 8.85
C GLY A 89 -4.13 18.36 8.80
N SER A 90 -3.19 17.66 9.44
CA SER A 90 -1.76 17.97 9.33
C SER A 90 -0.88 16.73 9.50
N GLY A 91 0.15 16.58 8.68
CA GLY A 91 1.12 15.49 8.81
C GLY A 91 1.57 14.96 7.46
N LYS A 92 2.17 13.77 7.49
CA LYS A 92 2.70 13.12 6.28
C LYS A 92 2.38 11.63 6.27
N ILE A 93 2.07 11.11 5.10
CA ILE A 93 1.99 9.68 4.81
C ILE A 93 2.99 9.35 3.70
N THR A 94 3.79 8.31 3.90
CA THR A 94 4.65 7.75 2.86
C THR A 94 4.24 6.31 2.61
N ILE A 95 3.75 6.05 1.40
CA ILE A 95 3.45 4.70 0.93
C ILE A 95 4.69 4.20 0.22
N CYS A 96 5.30 3.14 0.72
CA CYS A 96 6.60 2.70 0.22
C CYS A 96 6.84 1.22 0.39
N ASP A 97 7.61 0.64 -0.52
CA ASP A 97 8.15 -0.70 -0.36
C ASP A 97 9.54 -0.79 -1.02
N ALA A 98 10.23 -1.91 -0.80
CA ALA A 98 11.37 -2.31 -1.60
C ALA A 98 11.01 -3.60 -2.36
N PRO A 99 10.46 -3.50 -3.59
CA PRO A 99 10.20 -4.67 -4.43
C PRO A 99 11.44 -5.53 -4.66
N GLN A 100 11.29 -6.69 -5.32
CA GLN A 100 12.46 -7.41 -5.80
C GLN A 100 13.32 -6.49 -6.68
N THR A 101 14.64 -6.64 -6.61
CA THR A 101 15.56 -5.70 -7.28
C THR A 101 15.34 -5.68 -8.80
N ASP A 102 14.93 -6.79 -9.39
CA ASP A 102 14.59 -6.93 -10.81
C ASP A 102 13.16 -6.52 -11.19
N SER A 103 12.36 -6.08 -10.20
CA SER A 103 10.99 -5.61 -10.42
C SER A 103 10.94 -4.16 -10.86
N SER A 104 9.94 -3.78 -11.66
CA SER A 104 9.76 -2.38 -12.03
C SER A 104 8.75 -1.65 -11.14
N PHE A 105 9.25 -0.70 -10.34
CA PHE A 105 8.39 0.11 -9.47
C PHE A 105 7.42 0.97 -10.29
N ALA A 106 7.88 1.48 -11.44
CA ALA A 106 7.04 2.27 -12.34
C ALA A 106 5.83 1.46 -12.84
N LYS A 107 6.03 0.19 -13.21
CA LYS A 107 4.93 -0.70 -13.66
C LYS A 107 3.97 -1.05 -12.53
N ILE A 108 4.48 -1.29 -11.31
CA ILE A 108 3.63 -1.50 -10.13
C ILE A 108 2.78 -0.25 -9.84
N ARG A 109 3.40 0.93 -9.91
CA ARG A 109 2.74 2.23 -9.71
C ARG A 109 1.63 2.47 -10.73
N GLU A 110 1.88 2.14 -11.99
CA GLU A 110 0.90 2.21 -13.08
C GLU A 110 -0.25 1.22 -12.87
N TYR A 111 0.06 -0.07 -12.66
CA TYR A 111 -0.92 -1.13 -12.47
C TYR A 111 -1.85 -0.85 -11.28
N CYS A 112 -1.28 -0.47 -10.13
CA CYS A 112 -2.05 -0.14 -8.94
C CYS A 112 -2.69 1.25 -9.01
N ARG A 113 -2.46 2.04 -10.07
CA ARG A 113 -2.93 3.43 -10.22
C ARG A 113 -2.65 4.28 -8.98
N LEU A 114 -1.44 4.15 -8.42
CA LEU A 114 -1.10 4.76 -7.13
C LEU A 114 -1.16 6.30 -7.18
N ASP A 115 -0.88 6.87 -8.35
CA ASP A 115 -1.01 8.32 -8.57
C ASP A 115 -2.45 8.80 -8.41
N ASP A 116 -3.42 8.07 -8.96
CA ASP A 116 -4.83 8.41 -8.83
C ASP A 116 -5.30 8.33 -7.37
N ILE A 117 -4.84 7.29 -6.65
CA ILE A 117 -5.13 7.12 -5.22
C ILE A 117 -4.56 8.28 -4.41
N THR A 118 -3.27 8.62 -4.63
CA THR A 118 -2.63 9.71 -3.89
C THR A 118 -3.26 11.06 -4.21
N ALA A 119 -3.56 11.35 -5.48
CA ALA A 119 -4.24 12.60 -5.88
C ALA A 119 -5.63 12.72 -5.26
N LYS A 120 -6.43 11.64 -5.29
CA LYS A 120 -7.75 11.58 -4.65
C LYS A 120 -7.66 11.87 -3.16
N LEU A 121 -6.74 11.22 -2.45
CA LEU A 121 -6.59 11.39 -1.00
C LEU A 121 -6.01 12.75 -0.62
N GLN A 122 -5.07 13.30 -1.39
CA GLN A 122 -4.57 14.65 -1.20
C GLN A 122 -5.68 15.69 -1.40
N SER A 123 -6.56 15.51 -2.38
CA SER A 123 -7.73 16.38 -2.57
C SER A 123 -8.71 16.28 -1.39
N LYS A 124 -8.86 15.10 -0.79
CA LYS A 124 -9.75 14.87 0.36
C LYS A 124 -9.16 15.39 1.68
N TYR A 125 -7.84 15.32 1.83
CA TYR A 125 -7.10 15.72 3.03
C TYR A 125 -6.00 16.74 2.69
N PRO A 126 -6.35 17.98 2.30
CA PRO A 126 -5.41 18.94 1.73
C PRO A 126 -4.26 19.37 2.67
N GLY A 127 -4.40 19.16 3.98
CA GLY A 127 -3.34 19.43 4.95
C GLY A 127 -2.40 18.24 5.24
N VAL A 128 -2.66 17.07 4.66
CA VAL A 128 -1.83 15.88 4.79
C VAL A 128 -0.99 15.70 3.52
N GLN A 129 0.33 15.65 3.67
CA GLN A 129 1.22 15.31 2.57
C GLN A 129 1.19 13.80 2.32
N ILE A 130 0.93 13.35 1.09
CA ILE A 130 0.95 11.93 0.75
C ILE A 130 1.97 11.72 -0.36
N ALA A 131 2.91 10.80 -0.18
CA ALA A 131 3.98 10.53 -1.14
C ALA A 131 4.17 9.03 -1.37
N LEU A 132 4.62 8.70 -2.58
CA LEU A 132 5.10 7.37 -2.97
C LEU A 132 6.63 7.35 -2.89
N LEU A 133 7.20 6.28 -2.38
CA LEU A 133 8.66 6.12 -2.32
C LEU A 133 9.05 4.67 -2.63
N ASP A 134 9.92 4.49 -3.60
CA ASP A 134 10.69 3.25 -3.76
C ASP A 134 11.85 3.30 -2.76
N LEU A 135 11.95 2.30 -1.89
CA LEU A 135 13.00 2.23 -0.88
C LEU A 135 14.30 1.62 -1.43
N ARG A 136 14.28 1.07 -2.65
CA ARG A 136 15.48 0.50 -3.26
C ARG A 136 16.46 1.61 -3.65
N PRO A 137 17.77 1.40 -3.42
CA PRO A 137 18.79 2.30 -3.94
C PRO A 137 19.06 2.08 -5.44
N GLU A 138 18.69 0.92 -5.98
CA GLU A 138 18.84 0.55 -7.39
C GLU A 138 17.65 -0.33 -7.83
N GLU A 139 17.15 -0.08 -9.04
CA GLU A 139 16.32 -1.01 -9.83
C GLU A 139 17.22 -1.69 -10.88
N TRP A 140 17.16 -3.02 -10.98
CA TRP A 140 17.95 -3.80 -11.93
C TRP A 140 17.07 -4.19 -13.11
N HIS A 141 17.52 -3.92 -14.31
CA HIS A 141 16.84 -4.43 -15.50
C HIS A 141 17.45 -5.78 -15.86
N ALA A 142 16.63 -6.83 -15.85
CA ALA A 142 17.02 -8.18 -16.25
C ALA A 142 16.34 -8.59 -17.57
N VAL A 143 17.09 -9.25 -18.45
CA VAL A 143 16.59 -9.90 -19.66
C VAL A 143 17.04 -11.35 -19.62
N ASP A 144 16.09 -12.29 -19.71
CA ASP A 144 16.35 -13.74 -19.60
C ASP A 144 17.16 -14.15 -18.35
N GLY A 145 16.90 -13.48 -17.22
CA GLY A 145 17.61 -13.72 -15.95
C GLY A 145 19.01 -13.12 -15.86
N ILE A 146 19.44 -12.36 -16.87
CA ILE A 146 20.74 -11.67 -16.90
C ILE A 146 20.53 -10.18 -16.66
N THR A 147 21.22 -9.61 -15.68
CA THR A 147 21.20 -8.15 -15.43
C THR A 147 21.91 -7.42 -16.57
N VAL A 148 21.18 -6.54 -17.26
CA VAL A 148 21.68 -5.76 -18.40
C VAL A 148 21.96 -4.29 -18.04
N SER A 149 21.27 -3.74 -17.04
CA SER A 149 21.51 -2.37 -16.55
C SER A 149 20.95 -2.16 -15.13
N LYS A 150 21.25 -0.99 -14.55
CA LYS A 150 20.80 -0.55 -13.23
C LYS A 150 20.43 0.94 -13.26
N THR A 151 19.45 1.36 -12.48
CA THR A 151 19.03 2.75 -12.30
C THR A 151 18.81 3.10 -10.85
#